data_AF-A0A7S0RX17-F1
#
_entry.id   AF-A0A7S0RX17-F1
#
_cell.length_a   1.000
_cell.length_b   1.000
_cell.length_c   1.000
_cell.angle_alpha   90.00
_cell.angle_beta   90.00
_cell.angle_gamma   90.00
#
_symmetry.space_group_name_H-M   'P 1'
#
loop_
_entity.id
_entity.type
_entity.pdbx_description
1 polymer ?
#
loop_
_entity_poly.entity_id
_entity_poly.type
_entity_poly.pdbx_seq_one_letter_code
_entity_poly.pdbx_strand_id
1 'polypeptide(L)'
;GQGGTAALPARPPASLSSMALSGAYGAQHFARTYALQPGAHITTRFFAAHPTVLQVGSTLFVHGGVLPHHVEYGLDRINRETREWMLGRAPPPAPAPPPAKASSPAPPPPSTSSPPPAPSFLRGASALVWARDYSAEDEGRCDCAKLEGVLKSIPGAARMVVGHTIQDGGINAACGGRVLRVDVGMSAGCGGGDVEVLEVLGDGQQVRRLREGLPAEDITHSRGSGRTVLTSHEHAPPPAGVTSWLAAIEQALATAVRSQ
;
A
#
# COMPACT_ATOMS: atom_id res chain seq x y z
N GLY A 1 -62.87 8.09 -33.35
CA GLY A 1 -61.55 8.07 -32.72
C GLY A 1 -61.08 9.49 -32.48
N GLN A 2 -60.65 9.79 -31.26
CA GLN A 2 -59.77 10.92 -30.91
C GLN A 2 -59.25 10.60 -29.50
N GLY A 3 -57.94 10.36 -29.39
CA GLY A 3 -57.26 10.00 -28.15
C GLY A 3 -56.73 11.24 -27.43
N GLY A 4 -56.88 11.27 -26.12
CA GLY A 4 -56.22 12.24 -25.24
C GLY A 4 -54.97 11.62 -24.61
N THR A 5 -53.80 12.18 -24.91
CA THR A 5 -52.53 11.83 -24.28
C THR A 5 -52.35 12.61 -22.98
N ALA A 6 -52.20 11.92 -21.85
CA ALA A 6 -51.79 12.52 -20.58
C ALA A 6 -50.28 12.84 -20.61
N ALA A 7 -49.91 14.07 -20.26
CA ALA A 7 -48.52 14.52 -20.17
C ALA A 7 -47.85 13.99 -18.89
N LEU A 8 -46.63 13.45 -19.03
CA LEU A 8 -45.76 13.06 -17.91
C LEU A 8 -45.17 14.32 -17.23
N PRO A 9 -44.96 14.32 -15.90
CA PRO A 9 -44.37 15.47 -15.21
C PRO A 9 -42.88 15.64 -15.58
N ALA A 10 -42.49 16.90 -15.80
CA ALA A 10 -41.13 17.28 -16.17
C ALA A 10 -40.09 16.92 -15.10
N ARG A 11 -38.92 16.42 -15.52
CA ARG A 11 -37.75 16.20 -14.65
C ARG A 11 -37.27 17.53 -14.06
N PRO A 12 -36.87 17.58 -12.78
CA PRO A 12 -36.30 18.79 -12.18
C PRO A 12 -34.90 19.07 -12.78
N PRO A 13 -34.47 20.35 -12.82
CA PRO A 13 -33.22 20.75 -13.44
C PRO A 13 -31.98 20.24 -12.67
N ALA A 14 -30.95 19.86 -13.42
CA ALA A 14 -29.73 19.21 -12.95
C ALA A 14 -28.80 20.05 -12.04
N SER A 15 -29.15 21.28 -11.68
CA SER A 15 -28.24 22.20 -10.99
C SER A 15 -28.18 22.00 -9.45
N LEU A 16 -29.25 21.52 -8.82
CA LEU A 16 -29.27 21.33 -7.35
C LEU A 16 -28.51 20.06 -6.90
N SER A 17 -28.43 19.02 -7.74
CA SER A 17 -27.64 17.81 -7.44
C SER A 17 -26.14 18.05 -7.52
N SER A 18 -25.66 18.88 -8.45
CA SER A 18 -24.22 19.13 -8.63
C SER A 18 -23.61 19.92 -7.47
N MET A 19 -24.32 20.91 -6.93
CA MET A 19 -23.84 21.69 -5.77
C MET A 19 -23.86 20.88 -4.46
N ALA A 20 -24.87 20.05 -4.24
CA ALA A 20 -24.94 19.18 -3.06
C ALA A 20 -23.86 18.09 -3.09
N LEU A 21 -23.59 17.51 -4.27
CA LEU A 21 -22.49 16.56 -4.47
C LEU A 21 -21.13 17.23 -4.26
N SER A 22 -20.91 18.45 -4.78
CA SER A 22 -19.66 19.20 -4.57
C SER A 22 -19.45 19.62 -3.12
N GLY A 23 -20.52 19.98 -2.39
CA GLY A 23 -20.48 20.32 -0.97
C GLY A 23 -20.21 19.11 -0.07
N ALA A 24 -20.83 17.96 -0.37
CA ALA A 24 -20.58 16.71 0.34
C ALA A 24 -19.17 16.16 0.07
N TYR A 25 -18.69 16.22 -1.18
CA TYR A 25 -17.31 15.86 -1.53
C TYR A 25 -16.30 16.76 -0.79
N GLY A 26 -16.51 18.09 -0.82
CA GLY A 26 -15.67 19.06 -0.13
C GLY A 26 -15.62 18.88 1.39
N ALA A 27 -16.76 18.57 2.02
CA ALA A 27 -16.84 18.31 3.46
C ALA A 27 -16.15 16.99 3.86
N GLN A 28 -16.26 15.92 3.05
CA GLN A 28 -15.57 14.65 3.29
C GLN A 28 -14.05 14.77 3.16
N HIS A 29 -13.55 15.53 2.18
CA HIS A 29 -12.12 15.81 2.05
C HIS A 29 -11.59 16.63 3.23
N PHE A 30 -12.35 17.61 3.73
CA PHE A 30 -11.99 18.40 4.90
C PHE A 30 -11.91 17.55 6.17
N ALA A 31 -12.91 16.69 6.42
CA ALA A 31 -12.93 15.81 7.58
C ALA A 31 -11.75 14.83 7.60
N ARG A 32 -11.44 14.21 6.45
CA ARG A 32 -10.27 13.32 6.32
C ARG A 32 -8.96 14.08 6.53
N THR A 33 -8.83 15.26 5.94
CA THR A 33 -7.63 16.09 6.10
C THR A 33 -7.42 16.46 7.56
N TYR A 34 -8.47 16.89 8.27
CA TYR A 34 -8.37 17.25 9.67
C TYR A 34 -8.11 16.05 10.60
N ALA A 35 -8.69 14.89 10.29
CA ALA A 35 -8.49 13.67 11.07
C ALA A 35 -7.09 13.06 10.88
N LEU A 36 -6.56 13.13 9.64
CA LEU A 36 -5.32 12.46 9.24
C LEU A 36 -4.11 13.41 9.14
N GLN A 37 -4.27 14.71 9.42
CA GLN A 37 -3.14 15.63 9.46
C GLN A 37 -2.12 15.25 10.55
N PRO A 38 -0.85 15.65 10.38
CA PRO A 38 0.16 15.66 11.43
C PRO A 38 -0.36 16.17 12.77
N GLY A 39 -0.07 15.44 13.85
CA GLY A 39 -0.46 15.82 15.22
C GLY A 39 -1.93 15.57 15.57
N ALA A 40 -2.78 15.16 14.63
CA ALA A 40 -4.17 14.79 14.92
C ALA A 40 -4.26 13.51 15.78
N HIS A 41 -5.34 13.37 16.55
CA HIS A 41 -5.53 12.24 17.46
C HIS A 41 -5.49 10.89 16.74
N ILE A 42 -6.13 10.79 15.56
CA ILE A 42 -6.13 9.55 14.78
C ILE A 42 -4.73 9.24 14.23
N THR A 43 -4.04 10.23 13.64
CA THR A 43 -2.66 10.09 13.13
C THR A 43 -1.68 9.64 14.19
N THR A 44 -1.67 10.32 15.33
CA THR A 44 -0.77 10.05 16.46
C THR A 44 -1.02 8.68 17.08
N ARG A 45 -2.29 8.31 17.28
CA ARG A 45 -2.68 7.06 17.94
C ARG A 45 -2.50 5.83 17.06
N PHE A 46 -2.85 5.92 15.78
CA PHE A 46 -2.96 4.74 14.91
C PHE A 46 -1.94 4.68 13.79
N PHE A 47 -1.33 5.79 13.35
CA PHE A 47 -0.47 5.79 12.17
C PHE A 47 1.01 6.01 12.49
N ALA A 48 1.33 6.90 13.43
CA ALA A 48 2.72 7.29 13.73
C ALA A 48 3.63 6.12 14.17
N ALA A 49 3.07 5.01 14.65
CA ALA A 49 3.82 3.80 15.05
C ALA A 49 4.24 2.90 13.88
N HIS A 50 3.65 3.07 12.71
CA HIS A 50 3.88 2.20 11.58
C HIS A 50 5.05 2.72 10.73
N PRO A 51 6.02 1.85 10.36
CA PRO A 51 7.09 2.24 9.47
C PRO A 51 6.55 2.55 8.07
N THR A 52 7.18 3.49 7.38
CA THR A 52 6.88 3.78 5.96
C THR A 52 7.50 2.74 5.03
N VAL A 53 8.62 2.15 5.45
CA VAL A 53 9.32 1.04 4.79
C VAL A 53 9.80 0.03 5.83
N LEU A 54 9.59 -1.26 5.61
CA LEU A 54 9.94 -2.33 6.55
C LEU A 54 10.66 -3.47 5.83
N GLN A 55 11.75 -3.98 6.40
CA GLN A 55 12.37 -5.22 5.92
C GLN A 55 12.08 -6.36 6.89
N VAL A 56 11.58 -7.49 6.38
CA VAL A 56 11.39 -8.74 7.12
C VAL A 56 12.14 -9.84 6.38
N GLY A 57 13.17 -10.39 7.00
CA GLY A 57 14.12 -11.29 6.32
C GLY A 57 14.74 -10.58 5.10
N SER A 58 14.58 -11.21 3.94
CA SER A 58 15.05 -10.69 2.65
C SER A 58 14.02 -9.87 1.88
N THR A 59 12.82 -9.64 2.44
CA THR A 59 11.72 -8.96 1.75
C THR A 59 11.46 -7.57 2.32
N LEU A 60 11.51 -6.56 1.44
CA LEU A 60 11.24 -5.16 1.74
C LEU A 60 9.78 -4.82 1.41
N PHE A 61 9.07 -4.16 2.31
CA PHE A 61 7.68 -3.74 2.17
C PHE A 61 7.60 -2.21 2.10
N VAL A 62 6.95 -1.70 1.05
CA VAL A 62 6.81 -0.26 0.81
C VAL A 62 5.53 0.01 0.00
N HIS A 63 4.88 1.16 0.20
CA HIS A 63 3.63 1.44 -0.52
C HIS A 63 3.84 1.63 -2.04
N GLY A 64 4.77 2.49 -2.46
CA GLY A 64 5.04 2.77 -3.88
C GLY A 64 6.31 2.07 -4.39
N GLY A 65 7.46 2.40 -3.79
CA GLY A 65 8.74 1.80 -4.16
C GLY A 65 9.94 2.51 -3.54
N VAL A 66 11.05 1.78 -3.35
CA VAL A 66 12.32 2.36 -2.89
C VAL A 66 13.22 2.66 -4.09
N LEU A 67 13.59 3.92 -4.26
CA LEU A 67 14.46 4.39 -5.35
C LEU A 67 15.88 4.62 -4.81
N PRO A 68 16.92 4.71 -5.67
CA PRO A 68 18.31 4.86 -5.22
C PRO A 68 18.53 5.99 -4.21
N HIS A 69 17.94 7.16 -4.44
CA HIS A 69 18.05 8.31 -3.54
C HIS A 69 17.38 8.09 -2.16
N HIS A 70 16.40 7.18 -2.04
CA HIS A 70 15.83 6.81 -0.73
C HIS A 70 16.83 5.96 0.07
N VAL A 71 17.59 5.09 -0.59
CA VAL A 71 18.66 4.29 0.03
C VAL A 71 19.79 5.20 0.49
N GLU A 72 20.24 6.11 -0.38
CA GLU A 72 21.26 7.12 -0.04
C GLU A 72 20.86 8.00 1.14
N TYR A 73 19.58 8.37 1.22
CA TYR A 73 19.04 9.18 2.32
C TYR A 73 18.95 8.41 3.65
N GLY A 74 18.74 7.10 3.57
CA GLY A 74 18.64 6.18 4.71
C GLY A 74 17.19 5.83 5.08
N LEU A 75 16.85 4.54 5.00
CA LEU A 75 15.48 4.04 5.24
C LEU A 75 15.04 4.22 6.71
N ASP A 76 15.95 3.98 7.67
CA ASP A 76 15.67 4.22 9.10
C ASP A 76 15.43 5.70 9.39
N ARG A 77 16.13 6.57 8.67
CA ARG A 77 15.94 8.01 8.75
C ARG A 77 14.57 8.41 8.21
N ILE A 78 14.16 7.86 7.06
CA ILE A 78 12.81 8.07 6.50
C ILE A 78 11.75 7.67 7.52
N ASN A 79 11.83 6.46 8.09
CA ASN A 79 10.86 5.99 9.07
C ASN A 79 10.77 6.90 10.30
N ARG A 80 11.91 7.31 10.85
CA ARG A 80 11.97 8.22 12.00
C ARG A 80 11.38 9.58 11.69
N GLU A 81 11.78 10.21 10.58
CA GLU A 81 11.29 11.54 10.22
C GLU A 81 9.81 11.54 9.82
N THR A 82 9.30 10.49 9.15
CA THR A 82 7.86 10.32 8.92
C THR A 82 7.10 10.23 10.24
N ARG A 83 7.59 9.45 11.20
CA ARG A 83 6.97 9.32 12.53
C ARG A 83 6.92 10.65 13.25
N GLU A 84 8.04 11.38 13.35
CA GLU A 84 8.06 12.68 14.03
C GLU A 84 7.14 13.69 13.35
N TRP A 85 7.11 13.69 12.00
CA TRP A 85 6.16 14.49 11.24
C TRP A 85 4.71 14.11 11.56
N MET A 86 4.34 12.83 11.57
CA MET A 86 3.00 12.35 11.94
C MET A 86 2.61 12.72 13.38
N LEU A 87 3.60 12.79 14.28
CA LEU A 87 3.41 13.27 15.66
C LEU A 87 3.23 14.79 15.77
N GLY A 88 3.29 15.52 14.64
CA GLY A 88 3.20 16.98 14.60
C GLY A 88 4.47 17.69 15.09
N ARG A 89 5.59 16.98 15.18
CA ARG A 89 6.86 17.53 15.63
C ARG A 89 7.66 18.04 14.43
N ALA A 90 8.46 19.08 14.66
CA ALA A 90 9.37 19.56 13.63
C ALA A 90 10.38 18.45 13.27
N PRO A 91 10.74 18.28 11.99
CA PRO A 91 11.80 17.36 11.62
C PRO A 91 13.08 17.76 12.37
N PRO A 92 13.82 16.80 12.95
CA PRO A 92 15.11 17.10 13.54
C PRO A 92 15.99 17.78 12.47
N PRO A 93 16.85 18.75 12.83
CA PRO A 93 17.74 19.38 11.85
C PRO A 93 18.53 18.28 11.15
N ALA A 94 18.60 18.36 9.81
CA ALA A 94 19.43 17.45 9.04
C ALA A 94 20.85 17.45 9.61
N PRO A 95 21.54 16.29 9.70
CA PRO A 95 22.94 16.28 10.10
C PRO A 95 23.69 17.24 9.18
N ALA A 96 24.40 18.19 9.80
CA ALA A 96 25.11 19.22 9.06
C ALA A 96 26.04 18.55 8.04
N PRO A 97 26.17 19.09 6.81
CA PRO A 97 27.28 18.72 5.94
C PRO A 97 28.61 18.91 6.71
N PRO A 98 29.67 18.16 6.39
CA PRO A 98 30.98 18.33 7.04
C PRO A 98 31.35 19.81 7.08
N PRO A 99 31.92 20.30 8.19
CA PRO A 99 31.89 21.73 8.54
C PRO A 99 32.57 22.59 7.47
N ALA A 100 31.76 23.31 6.68
CA ALA A 100 32.20 24.55 6.07
C ALA A 100 32.11 25.65 7.12
N LYS A 101 33.18 26.45 7.23
CA LYS A 101 33.42 27.49 8.25
C LYS A 101 32.14 28.21 8.69
N ALA A 102 31.87 28.13 9.98
CA ALA A 102 30.67 28.64 10.64
C ALA A 102 30.52 30.17 10.48
N SER A 103 29.33 30.63 10.14
CA SER A 103 28.87 31.98 10.39
C SER A 103 27.34 32.02 10.41
N SER A 104 26.80 32.32 11.60
CA SER A 104 25.41 32.72 11.92
C SER A 104 24.58 31.69 12.68
N PRO A 105 23.96 32.08 13.82
CA PRO A 105 23.03 31.23 14.54
C PRO A 105 21.72 31.10 13.78
N ALA A 106 21.14 29.90 13.81
CA ALA A 106 19.86 29.60 13.19
C ALA A 106 18.73 30.42 13.86
N PRO A 107 17.75 30.92 13.08
CA PRO A 107 16.60 31.62 13.64
C PRO A 107 15.73 30.67 14.49
N PRO A 108 15.02 31.19 15.51
CA PRO A 108 14.11 30.40 16.32
C PRO A 108 12.99 29.79 15.46
N PRO A 109 12.46 28.60 15.84
CA PRO A 109 11.40 27.96 15.08
C PRO A 109 10.14 28.84 15.04
N PRO A 110 9.46 28.94 13.89
CA PRO A 110 8.23 29.72 13.79
C PRO A 110 7.13 29.07 14.65
N SER A 111 6.53 29.86 15.53
CA SER A 111 5.28 29.53 16.19
C SER A 111 4.13 29.70 15.19
N THR A 112 3.73 28.64 14.50
CA THR A 112 2.57 28.69 13.60
C THR A 112 1.60 27.55 13.90
N SER A 113 0.33 27.90 14.03
CA SER A 113 -0.85 27.04 14.19
C SER A 113 -1.18 26.17 12.97
N SER A 114 -0.20 25.91 12.09
CA SER A 114 -0.36 25.11 10.88
C SER A 114 0.56 23.89 10.93
N PRO A 115 0.07 22.71 10.52
CA PRO A 115 0.88 21.49 10.56
C PRO A 115 2.12 21.64 9.67
N PRO A 116 3.27 21.06 10.07
CA PRO A 116 4.49 21.12 9.27
C PRO A 116 4.27 20.45 7.91
N PRO A 117 4.90 20.97 6.82
CA PRO A 117 4.79 20.35 5.51
C PRO A 117 5.39 18.94 5.53
N ALA A 118 4.84 18.04 4.72
CA ALA A 118 5.36 16.68 4.61
C ALA A 118 6.82 16.67 4.11
N PRO A 119 7.67 15.77 4.63
CA PRO A 119 9.02 15.56 4.09
C PRO A 119 9.02 15.34 2.57
N SER A 120 10.10 15.73 1.90
CA SER A 120 10.21 15.63 0.44
C SER A 120 10.10 14.20 -0.08
N PHE A 121 10.63 13.21 0.65
CA PHE A 121 10.53 11.79 0.30
C PHE A 121 9.11 11.20 0.42
N LEU A 122 8.13 11.98 0.91
CA LEU A 122 6.69 11.62 0.92
C LEU A 122 5.87 12.38 -0.14
N ARG A 123 6.49 13.27 -0.92
CA ARG A 123 5.80 14.15 -1.88
C ARG A 123 6.36 14.00 -3.29
N GLY A 124 5.45 14.08 -4.26
CA GLY A 124 5.79 14.00 -5.68
C GLY A 124 5.90 12.57 -6.20
N ALA A 125 6.03 12.42 -7.52
CA ALA A 125 5.93 11.13 -8.20
C ALA A 125 7.05 10.14 -7.84
N SER A 126 8.22 10.64 -7.43
CA SER A 126 9.36 9.80 -7.03
C SER A 126 9.40 9.49 -5.53
N ALA A 127 8.40 9.92 -4.77
CA ALA A 127 8.36 9.67 -3.33
C ALA A 127 8.12 8.18 -3.02
N LEU A 128 8.57 7.75 -1.85
CA LEU A 128 8.56 6.36 -1.42
C LEU A 128 7.15 5.72 -1.43
N VAL A 129 6.13 6.54 -1.19
CA VAL A 129 4.72 6.12 -1.19
C VAL A 129 4.00 6.36 -2.52
N TRP A 130 4.64 6.97 -3.52
CA TRP A 130 4.02 7.32 -4.82
C TRP A 130 4.76 6.74 -6.03
N ALA A 131 5.99 6.28 -5.85
CA ALA A 131 6.81 5.73 -6.93
C ALA A 131 6.11 4.55 -7.61
N ARG A 132 6.22 4.50 -8.95
CA ARG A 132 5.59 3.46 -9.79
C ARG A 132 6.59 2.68 -10.64
N ASP A 133 7.89 2.97 -10.49
CA ASP A 133 8.99 2.39 -11.27
C ASP A 133 9.01 0.85 -11.30
N TYR A 134 8.44 0.20 -10.26
CA TYR A 134 8.42 -1.26 -10.11
C TYR A 134 7.02 -1.88 -10.12
N SER A 135 5.98 -1.06 -10.28
CA SER A 135 4.58 -1.50 -10.17
C SER A 135 3.76 -1.25 -11.44
N ALA A 136 4.38 -0.74 -12.50
CA ALA A 136 3.76 -0.67 -13.82
C ALA A 136 3.32 -2.08 -14.27
N GLU A 137 2.08 -2.20 -14.76
CA GLU A 137 1.55 -3.48 -15.25
C GLU A 137 2.31 -3.97 -16.48
N ASP A 138 2.64 -3.03 -17.37
CA ASP A 138 3.51 -3.25 -18.52
C ASP A 138 4.95 -3.48 -18.06
N GLU A 139 5.44 -4.71 -18.21
CA GLU A 139 6.80 -5.09 -17.82
C GLU A 139 7.87 -4.27 -18.54
N GLY A 140 7.62 -3.78 -19.76
CA GLY A 140 8.55 -2.91 -20.48
C GLY A 140 8.75 -1.55 -19.82
N ARG A 141 7.83 -1.14 -18.94
CA ARG A 141 7.93 0.07 -18.11
C ARG A 141 8.49 -0.22 -16.71
N CYS A 142 8.72 -1.48 -16.36
CA CYS A 142 9.31 -1.87 -15.09
C CYS A 142 10.84 -1.82 -15.18
N ASP A 143 11.47 -0.96 -14.37
CA ASP A 143 12.92 -0.78 -14.39
C ASP A 143 13.62 -1.83 -13.51
N CYS A 144 13.69 -3.07 -14.02
CA CYS A 144 14.25 -4.20 -13.28
C CYS A 144 15.73 -4.04 -12.96
N ALA A 145 16.49 -3.30 -13.77
CA ALA A 145 17.90 -3.02 -13.52
C ALA A 145 18.08 -2.07 -12.33
N LYS A 146 17.27 -1.01 -12.26
CA LYS A 146 17.22 -0.11 -11.10
C LYS A 146 16.79 -0.84 -9.84
N LEU A 147 15.73 -1.66 -9.91
CA LEU A 147 15.28 -2.47 -8.78
C LEU A 147 16.41 -3.37 -8.24
N GLU A 148 17.11 -4.06 -9.13
CA GLU A 148 18.23 -4.93 -8.75
C GLU A 148 19.36 -4.13 -8.09
N GLY A 149 19.71 -2.95 -8.61
CA GLY A 149 20.69 -2.07 -7.99
C GLY A 149 20.28 -1.61 -6.59
N VAL A 150 19.00 -1.25 -6.40
CA VAL A 150 18.46 -0.87 -5.08
C VAL A 150 18.53 -2.03 -4.10
N LEU A 151 18.06 -3.22 -4.48
CA LEU A 151 18.07 -4.40 -3.60
C LEU A 151 19.49 -4.77 -3.18
N LYS A 152 20.46 -4.75 -4.11
CA LYS A 152 21.88 -5.00 -3.80
C LYS A 152 22.49 -3.96 -2.84
N SER A 153 21.94 -2.75 -2.83
CA SER A 153 22.42 -1.66 -1.96
C SER A 153 21.83 -1.73 -0.55
N ILE A 154 20.84 -2.60 -0.30
CA ILE A 154 20.21 -2.80 1.00
C ILE A 154 20.66 -4.15 1.58
N PRO A 155 21.39 -4.17 2.71
CA PRO A 155 21.90 -5.42 3.28
C PRO A 155 20.80 -6.47 3.52
N GLY A 156 21.00 -7.65 2.93
CA GLY A 156 20.10 -8.79 3.08
C GLY A 156 18.82 -8.73 2.24
N ALA A 157 18.55 -7.65 1.48
CA ALA A 157 17.36 -7.56 0.66
C ALA A 157 17.49 -8.34 -0.65
N ALA A 158 16.47 -9.14 -0.97
CA ALA A 158 16.36 -9.91 -2.21
C ALA A 158 15.09 -9.58 -3.00
N ARG A 159 14.07 -9.00 -2.35
CA ARG A 159 12.75 -8.76 -2.93
C ARG A 159 12.10 -7.49 -2.38
N MET A 160 11.24 -6.86 -3.18
CA MET A 160 10.38 -5.75 -2.79
C MET A 160 8.89 -6.10 -2.99
N VAL A 161 8.06 -5.76 -2.02
CA VAL A 161 6.59 -5.82 -2.11
C VAL A 161 6.08 -4.39 -2.22
N VAL A 162 5.29 -4.13 -3.26
CA VAL A 162 4.78 -2.80 -3.62
C VAL A 162 3.27 -2.83 -3.85
N GLY A 163 2.60 -1.75 -3.47
CA GLY A 163 1.20 -1.50 -3.82
C GLY A 163 1.07 -0.30 -4.76
N HIS A 164 0.10 0.58 -4.48
CA HIS A 164 -0.11 1.90 -5.09
C HIS A 164 -0.54 1.93 -6.56
N THR A 165 -0.04 1.00 -7.36
CA THR A 165 -0.46 0.76 -8.75
C THR A 165 -1.30 -0.50 -8.79
N ILE A 166 -2.58 -0.31 -9.08
CA ILE A 166 -3.56 -1.39 -9.21
C ILE A 166 -3.10 -2.37 -10.27
N GLN A 167 -3.24 -3.66 -9.97
CA GLN A 167 -2.97 -4.78 -10.84
C GLN A 167 -4.31 -5.43 -11.21
N ASP A 168 -4.76 -5.24 -12.44
CA ASP A 168 -6.06 -5.75 -12.92
C ASP A 168 -6.10 -7.29 -12.95
N GLY A 169 -4.93 -7.95 -13.06
CA GLY A 169 -4.78 -9.41 -13.00
C GLY A 169 -4.65 -9.99 -11.59
N GLY A 170 -4.75 -9.17 -10.55
CA GLY A 170 -4.49 -9.52 -9.17
C GLY A 170 -3.00 -9.50 -8.80
N ILE A 171 -2.69 -9.96 -7.59
CA ILE A 171 -1.35 -10.08 -7.04
C ILE A 171 -0.48 -10.91 -7.98
N ASN A 172 0.66 -10.36 -8.34
CA ASN A 172 1.58 -10.98 -9.28
C ASN A 172 3.04 -10.62 -8.97
N ALA A 173 3.97 -11.19 -9.72
CA ALA A 173 5.39 -10.89 -9.64
C ALA A 173 5.93 -10.29 -10.95
N ALA A 174 7.03 -9.54 -10.86
CA ALA A 174 7.83 -9.09 -12.00
C ALA A 174 9.33 -9.14 -11.67
N CYS A 175 10.16 -8.86 -12.69
CA CYS A 175 11.63 -8.86 -12.57
C CYS A 175 12.20 -10.19 -12.03
N GLY A 176 11.64 -11.32 -12.48
CA GLY A 176 12.03 -12.65 -12.01
C GLY A 176 11.74 -12.87 -10.53
N GLY A 177 10.62 -12.35 -10.01
CA GLY A 177 10.22 -12.52 -8.62
C GLY A 177 10.87 -11.54 -7.64
N ARG A 178 11.65 -10.57 -8.12
CA ARG A 178 12.29 -9.53 -7.29
C ARG A 178 11.33 -8.43 -6.86
N VAL A 179 10.21 -8.24 -7.58
CA VAL A 179 9.12 -7.38 -7.12
C VAL A 179 7.80 -8.15 -7.11
N LEU A 180 7.03 -7.99 -6.04
CA LEU A 180 5.66 -8.48 -5.90
C LEU A 180 4.72 -7.28 -5.86
N ARG A 181 3.76 -7.24 -6.79
CA ARG A 181 2.80 -6.14 -6.96
C ARG A 181 1.48 -6.61 -6.35
N VAL A 182 1.05 -5.98 -5.25
CA VAL A 182 -0.02 -6.51 -4.39
C VAL A 182 -1.30 -5.66 -4.34
N ASP A 183 -1.32 -4.51 -5.01
CA ASP A 183 -2.51 -3.66 -5.02
C ASP A 183 -3.52 -4.18 -6.04
N VAL A 184 -4.63 -4.74 -5.56
CA VAL A 184 -5.72 -5.27 -6.37
C VAL A 184 -6.90 -4.31 -6.50
N GLY A 185 -6.75 -3.05 -6.04
CA GLY A 185 -7.82 -2.06 -6.14
C GLY A 185 -9.06 -2.39 -5.29
N MET A 186 -8.87 -3.04 -4.13
CA MET A 186 -9.95 -3.61 -3.30
C MET A 186 -11.02 -2.61 -2.85
N SER A 187 -10.67 -1.32 -2.74
CA SER A 187 -11.63 -0.31 -2.31
C SER A 187 -12.62 0.02 -3.43
N ALA A 188 -13.88 0.26 -3.08
CA ALA A 188 -14.91 0.68 -4.05
C ALA A 188 -14.52 1.95 -4.84
N GLY A 189 -13.68 2.81 -4.28
CA GLY A 189 -13.17 4.01 -4.96
C GLY A 189 -11.97 3.78 -5.87
N CYS A 190 -11.40 2.57 -5.88
CA CYS A 190 -10.22 2.21 -6.67
C CYS A 190 -10.51 1.16 -7.75
N GLY A 191 -11.63 0.44 -7.68
CA GLY A 191 -12.00 -0.59 -8.65
C GLY A 191 -12.92 -1.64 -8.07
N GLY A 192 -12.91 -1.82 -6.75
CA GLY A 192 -13.70 -2.84 -6.07
C GLY A 192 -13.22 -4.25 -6.40
N GLY A 193 -11.92 -4.44 -6.61
CA GLY A 193 -11.33 -5.74 -6.89
C GLY A 193 -11.50 -6.72 -5.73
N ASP A 194 -11.51 -8.02 -6.05
CA ASP A 194 -11.63 -9.07 -5.05
C ASP A 194 -10.43 -9.06 -4.09
N VAL A 195 -10.67 -9.44 -2.82
CA VAL A 195 -9.60 -9.51 -1.83
C VAL A 195 -8.68 -10.67 -2.14
N GLU A 196 -7.39 -10.37 -2.24
CA GLU A 196 -6.32 -11.35 -2.40
C GLU A 196 -5.28 -11.18 -1.28
N VAL A 197 -4.64 -12.27 -0.90
CA VAL A 197 -3.59 -12.29 0.14
C VAL A 197 -2.29 -12.77 -0.46
N LEU A 198 -1.21 -12.01 -0.24
CA LEU A 198 0.14 -12.46 -0.49
C LEU A 198 0.64 -13.29 0.70
N GLU A 199 1.07 -14.51 0.44
CA GLU A 199 1.72 -15.37 1.42
C GLU A 199 3.19 -15.59 1.03
N VAL A 200 4.10 -15.33 1.98
CA VAL A 200 5.55 -15.52 1.80
C VAL A 200 6.05 -16.42 2.92
N LEU A 201 6.49 -17.63 2.60
CA LEU A 201 7.01 -18.61 3.57
C LEU A 201 8.49 -18.90 3.34
N GLY A 202 9.19 -19.19 4.43
CA GLY A 202 10.61 -19.57 4.41
C GLY A 202 11.52 -18.51 3.82
N ASP A 203 11.25 -17.21 4.05
CA ASP A 203 12.01 -16.11 3.43
C ASP A 203 11.91 -16.06 1.89
N GLY A 204 10.75 -16.44 1.36
CA GLY A 204 10.45 -16.39 -0.06
C GLY A 204 10.84 -17.63 -0.86
N GLN A 205 11.04 -18.77 -0.17
CA GLN A 205 11.09 -20.10 -0.79
C GLN A 205 9.74 -20.52 -1.37
N GLN A 206 8.65 -20.01 -0.79
CA GLN A 206 7.30 -20.13 -1.34
C GLN A 206 6.65 -18.75 -1.32
N VAL A 207 6.11 -18.35 -2.47
CA VAL A 207 5.39 -17.09 -2.64
C VAL A 207 4.08 -17.40 -3.35
N ARG A 208 2.97 -17.24 -2.65
CA ARG A 208 1.65 -17.65 -3.14
C ARG A 208 0.66 -16.50 -3.07
N ARG A 209 -0.29 -16.50 -4.01
CA ARG A 209 -1.53 -15.74 -3.95
C ARG A 209 -2.63 -16.64 -3.39
N LEU A 210 -3.35 -16.13 -2.39
CA LEU A 210 -4.53 -16.77 -1.82
C LEU A 210 -5.78 -15.95 -2.15
N ARG A 211 -6.88 -16.66 -2.43
CA ARG A 211 -8.20 -16.11 -2.72
C ARG A 211 -9.25 -16.94 -2.00
N GLU A 212 -10.35 -16.31 -1.60
CA GLU A 212 -11.45 -17.01 -0.96
C GLU A 212 -11.99 -18.11 -1.88
N GLY A 213 -12.13 -19.33 -1.33
CA GLY A 213 -12.69 -20.48 -2.06
C GLY A 213 -11.82 -21.03 -3.20
N LEU A 214 -10.60 -20.53 -3.40
CA LEU A 214 -9.70 -20.98 -4.47
C LEU A 214 -8.40 -21.57 -3.90
N PRO A 215 -7.77 -22.54 -4.61
CA PRO A 215 -6.45 -23.05 -4.23
C PRO A 215 -5.39 -21.95 -4.22
N ALA A 216 -4.38 -22.11 -3.36
CA ALA A 216 -3.20 -21.27 -3.36
C ALA A 216 -2.43 -21.38 -4.69
N GLU A 217 -2.05 -20.25 -5.26
CA GLU A 217 -1.38 -20.17 -6.57
C GLU A 217 0.05 -19.63 -6.41
N ASP A 218 1.05 -20.32 -6.96
CA ASP A 218 2.43 -19.83 -6.99
C ASP A 218 2.58 -18.71 -8.03
N ILE A 219 3.07 -17.55 -7.60
CA ILE A 219 3.19 -16.36 -8.45
C ILE A 219 4.63 -16.05 -8.87
N THR A 220 5.62 -16.85 -8.46
CA THR A 220 7.02 -16.64 -8.87
C THR A 220 7.32 -17.15 -10.28
N HIS A 221 6.44 -18.01 -10.81
CA HIS A 221 6.59 -18.66 -12.10
C HIS A 221 5.49 -18.30 -13.12
N SER A 222 4.58 -17.37 -12.80
CA SER A 222 3.55 -16.96 -13.76
C SER A 222 4.18 -16.13 -14.89
N ARG A 223 4.61 -16.84 -15.94
CA ARG A 223 4.87 -16.25 -17.25
C ARG A 223 3.61 -15.47 -17.65
N GLY A 224 3.78 -14.19 -17.99
CA GLY A 224 2.70 -13.28 -18.33
C GLY A 224 1.64 -13.94 -19.22
N SER A 225 0.38 -13.75 -18.82
CA SER A 225 -0.86 -14.03 -19.55
C SER A 225 -0.69 -14.76 -20.90
N GLY A 226 -0.52 -16.08 -20.83
CA GLY A 226 -0.89 -16.98 -21.92
C GLY A 226 -2.22 -17.62 -21.53
N ARG A 227 -3.25 -17.49 -22.37
CA ARG A 227 -4.55 -18.17 -22.20
C ARG A 227 -4.35 -19.65 -21.91
N THR A 228 -4.49 -20.06 -20.65
CA THR A 228 -4.64 -21.48 -20.31
C THR A 228 -6.07 -21.87 -20.65
N VAL A 229 -6.24 -22.58 -21.76
CA VAL A 229 -7.46 -23.33 -22.07
C VAL A 229 -7.59 -24.40 -20.99
N LEU A 230 -8.57 -24.25 -20.10
CA LEU A 230 -8.93 -25.28 -19.13
C LEU A 230 -9.50 -26.47 -19.89
N THR A 231 -8.74 -27.55 -20.03
CA THR A 231 -9.31 -28.88 -20.27
C THR A 231 -9.75 -29.45 -18.93
N SER A 232 -11.05 -29.61 -18.78
CA SER A 232 -11.72 -30.27 -17.67
C SER A 232 -11.15 -31.68 -17.43
N HIS A 233 -10.61 -31.92 -16.23
CA HIS A 233 -10.43 -33.28 -15.70
C HIS A 233 -11.09 -33.38 -14.32
N GLU A 234 -11.77 -34.51 -14.13
CA GLU A 234 -12.75 -34.82 -13.11
C GLU A 234 -12.25 -34.78 -11.66
N HIS A 235 -13.21 -34.53 -10.77
CA HIS A 235 -13.12 -34.54 -9.31
C HIS A 235 -12.66 -35.91 -8.75
N ALA A 236 -11.60 -35.90 -7.94
CA ALA A 236 -11.34 -36.95 -6.96
C ALA A 236 -11.61 -36.40 -5.54
N PRO A 237 -12.33 -37.11 -4.66
CA PRO A 237 -12.62 -36.63 -3.31
C PRO A 237 -11.38 -36.68 -2.39
N PRO A 238 -11.26 -35.77 -1.41
CA PRO A 238 -10.11 -35.74 -0.51
C PRO A 238 -10.14 -36.92 0.48
N PRO A 239 -8.96 -37.48 0.86
CA PRO A 239 -8.89 -38.54 1.85
C PRO A 239 -9.25 -38.05 3.26
N ALA A 240 -9.91 -38.92 4.02
CA ALA A 240 -10.39 -38.66 5.38
C ALA A 240 -9.22 -38.43 6.36
N GLY A 241 -9.14 -37.22 6.93
CA GLY A 241 -8.16 -36.90 7.97
C GLY A 241 -8.16 -35.46 8.50
N VAL A 242 -9.13 -34.60 8.14
CA VAL A 242 -9.09 -33.14 8.44
C VAL A 242 -9.91 -32.76 9.69
N THR A 243 -10.37 -33.71 10.51
CA THR A 243 -11.17 -33.39 11.71
C THR A 243 -10.36 -33.24 12.99
N SER A 244 -9.02 -33.37 12.98
CA SER A 244 -8.20 -33.27 14.19
C SER A 244 -7.57 -31.90 14.47
N TRP A 245 -7.54 -30.98 13.49
CA TRP A 245 -6.78 -29.73 13.62
C TRP A 245 -7.62 -28.52 14.06
N LEU A 246 -8.92 -28.49 13.75
CA LEU A 246 -9.83 -27.40 14.16
C LEU A 246 -10.09 -27.40 15.68
N ALA A 247 -10.10 -28.56 16.33
CA ALA A 247 -10.29 -28.67 17.78
C ALA A 247 -9.10 -28.08 18.59
N ALA A 248 -7.89 -28.11 18.04
CA ALA A 248 -6.69 -27.59 18.71
C ALA A 248 -6.65 -26.05 18.70
N ILE A 249 -7.19 -25.41 17.66
CA ILE A 249 -7.23 -23.94 17.54
C ILE A 249 -8.27 -23.34 18.48
N GLU A 250 -9.43 -23.99 18.64
CA GLU A 250 -10.47 -23.51 19.57
C GLU A 250 -10.02 -23.58 21.04
N GLN A 251 -9.26 -24.61 21.42
CA GLN A 251 -8.72 -24.74 22.79
C GLN A 251 -7.64 -23.70 23.11
N ALA A 252 -6.83 -23.30 22.12
CA ALA A 252 -5.81 -22.26 22.31
C ALA A 252 -6.45 -20.86 22.50
N LEU A 253 -7.50 -20.55 21.74
CA LEU A 253 -8.21 -19.27 21.85
C LEU A 253 -9.03 -19.15 23.15
N ALA A 254 -9.63 -20.25 23.62
CA ALA A 254 -10.40 -20.27 24.87
C ALA A 254 -9.54 -20.14 26.14
N THR A 255 -8.23 -20.37 26.04
CA THR A 255 -7.29 -20.24 27.17
C THR A 255 -6.78 -18.81 27.31
N ALA A 256 -6.58 -18.10 26.20
CA ALA A 256 -6.12 -16.70 26.19
C ALA A 256 -7.16 -15.73 26.79
N VAL A 257 -8.45 -15.96 26.55
CA VAL A 257 -9.55 -15.08 27.00
C VAL A 257 -9.81 -15.15 28.52
N ARG A 258 -9.34 -16.19 29.21
CA ARG A 258 -9.53 -16.35 30.67
C ARG A 258 -8.38 -15.80 31.52
N SER A 259 -7.39 -15.15 30.89
CA SER A 259 -6.20 -14.61 31.57
C SER A 259 -6.10 -13.07 31.52
N GLN A 260 -7.19 -12.38 31.21
CA GLN A 260 -7.34 -10.93 31.40
C GLN A 260 -8.47 -10.61 32.37
#